data_AF-A0A9N8DTU1-F1
#
_entry.id   AF-A0A9N8DTU1-F1
#
_cell.length_a   1.000
_cell.length_b   1.000
_cell.length_c   1.000
_cell.angle_alpha   90.00
_cell.angle_beta   90.00
_cell.angle_gamma   90.00
#
_symmetry.space_group_name_H-M   'P 1'
#
loop_
_entity.id
_entity.type
_entity.pdbx_description
1 polymer ?
#
loop_
_entity_poly.entity_id
_entity_poly.type
_entity_poly.pdbx_seq_one_letter_code
_entity_poly.pdbx_strand_id
1 'polypeptide(L)'
;MIASTNFSTILVVFSLLAIAANGFLSCPNNAAGCARRSQQLYQSKKTSSDFKQEEISEMEDLILSLSQEPTDESRRGRLQTMFDKELAKPNGAPQHFADLFDCTLVMVGDRVKTEAQQVAEKLQEEAEAAKGDGDDDDEEAKPPELPESFKKQQQQVWALVDMMIQSKTIVKKATGTLGSKGTFQ
;
A
#
# COMPACT_ATOMS: atom_id res chain seq x y z
N MET A 1 5.39 -39.22 -7.92
CA MET A 1 3.94 -39.04 -7.63
C MET A 1 3.80 -37.92 -6.62
N ILE A 2 3.75 -36.67 -7.08
CA ILE A 2 3.48 -35.50 -6.25
C ILE A 2 2.10 -35.02 -6.70
N ALA A 3 1.19 -34.91 -5.74
CA ALA A 3 -0.22 -34.66 -5.96
C ALA A 3 -0.44 -33.31 -6.66
N SER A 4 -1.12 -33.36 -7.79
CA SER A 4 -1.59 -32.20 -8.54
C SER A 4 -2.80 -31.62 -7.81
N THR A 5 -2.63 -30.47 -7.15
CA THR A 5 -3.72 -29.73 -6.52
C THR A 5 -3.86 -28.34 -7.13
N ASN A 6 -4.81 -28.24 -8.06
CA ASN A 6 -5.83 -27.18 -8.16
C ASN A 6 -5.38 -25.73 -8.37
N PHE A 7 -5.09 -25.37 -9.63
CA PHE A 7 -5.06 -23.98 -10.09
C PHE A 7 -6.42 -23.27 -9.95
N SER A 8 -7.51 -24.04 -9.90
CA SER A 8 -8.88 -23.52 -9.69
C SER A 8 -9.09 -22.89 -8.30
N THR A 9 -8.22 -23.12 -7.32
CA THR A 9 -8.38 -22.58 -5.96
C THR A 9 -7.87 -21.13 -5.84
N ILE A 10 -6.94 -20.69 -6.69
CA ILE A 10 -6.34 -19.35 -6.60
C ILE A 10 -7.34 -18.26 -7.05
N LEU A 11 -8.19 -18.56 -8.04
CA LEU A 11 -9.26 -17.64 -8.46
C LEU A 11 -10.37 -17.46 -7.40
N VAL A 12 -10.59 -18.44 -6.52
CA VAL A 12 -11.63 -18.36 -5.49
C VAL A 12 -11.24 -17.44 -4.33
N VAL A 13 -9.94 -17.29 -4.04
CA VAL A 13 -9.47 -16.41 -2.95
C VAL A 13 -9.70 -14.92 -3.27
N PHE A 14 -9.58 -14.52 -4.54
CA PHE A 14 -9.86 -13.14 -4.96
C PHE A 14 -11.37 -12.83 -5.01
N SER A 15 -12.23 -13.81 -5.30
CA SER A 15 -13.68 -13.60 -5.35
C SER A 15 -14.37 -13.61 -3.98
N LEU A 16 -13.80 -14.27 -2.97
CA LEU A 16 -14.35 -14.28 -1.60
C LEU A 16 -14.10 -12.99 -0.81
N LEU A 17 -13.14 -12.14 -1.23
CA LEU A 17 -12.94 -10.84 -0.59
C LEU A 17 -14.03 -9.81 -0.96
N ALA A 18 -14.83 -10.07 -1.99
CA ALA A 18 -15.88 -9.16 -2.46
C ALA A 18 -17.26 -9.39 -1.78
N ILE A 19 -17.48 -10.52 -1.10
CA ILE A 19 -18.81 -10.87 -0.54
C ILE A 19 -18.98 -10.45 0.93
N ALA A 20 -17.92 -10.06 1.64
CA ALA A 20 -18.00 -9.67 3.05
C ALA A 20 -18.46 -8.20 3.29
N ALA A 21 -18.98 -7.49 2.28
CA ALA A 21 -19.37 -6.08 2.41
C ALA A 21 -20.87 -5.82 2.68
N ASN A 22 -21.75 -6.83 2.57
CA ASN A 22 -23.21 -6.61 2.66
C ASN A 22 -23.93 -7.32 3.83
N GLY A 23 -23.18 -7.83 4.81
CA GLY A 23 -23.72 -8.52 5.98
C GLY A 23 -23.52 -7.75 7.29
N PHE A 24 -23.80 -6.45 7.35
CA PHE A 24 -23.79 -5.72 8.62
C PHE A 24 -25.06 -6.05 9.41
N LEU A 25 -24.93 -7.12 10.19
CA LEU A 25 -25.86 -7.55 11.24
C LEU A 25 -26.22 -6.36 12.14
N SER A 26 -27.52 -6.08 12.16
CA SER A 26 -28.21 -5.36 13.22
C SER A 26 -27.90 -6.01 14.57
N CYS A 27 -27.03 -5.37 15.36
CA CYS A 27 -26.78 -5.76 16.74
C CYS A 27 -27.63 -4.85 17.65
N PRO A 28 -28.51 -5.43 18.49
CA PRO A 28 -29.33 -4.63 19.40
C PRO A 28 -28.49 -4.02 20.53
N ASN A 29 -28.85 -2.77 20.83
CA ASN A 29 -28.40 -1.95 21.94
C ASN A 29 -28.32 -2.74 23.26
N ASN A 30 -27.14 -2.77 23.90
CA ASN A 30 -27.02 -2.41 25.32
C ASN A 30 -25.56 -2.39 25.81
N ALA A 31 -25.25 -1.31 26.53
CA ALA A 31 -24.21 -1.16 27.55
C ALA A 31 -22.71 -1.37 27.17
N ALA A 32 -22.00 -0.23 27.11
CA ALA A 32 -20.62 0.02 27.59
C ALA A 32 -19.82 0.89 26.61
N GLY A 33 -20.14 2.19 26.61
CA GLY A 33 -19.32 3.21 25.97
C GLY A 33 -18.02 3.42 26.74
N CYS A 34 -16.88 3.18 26.08
CA CYS A 34 -15.61 3.86 26.41
C CYS A 34 -14.52 3.79 25.32
N ALA A 35 -14.65 2.95 24.27
CA ALA A 35 -13.52 2.70 23.36
C ALA A 35 -13.63 3.25 21.92
N ARG A 36 -14.67 4.03 21.55
CA ARG A 36 -14.87 4.48 20.16
C ARG A 36 -14.60 5.96 19.87
N ARG A 37 -14.12 6.75 20.83
CA ARG A 37 -13.94 8.22 20.64
C ARG A 37 -12.56 8.65 20.14
N SER A 38 -11.60 7.73 19.98
CA SER A 38 -10.20 8.10 19.68
C SER A 38 -9.81 8.05 18.20
N GLN A 39 -10.68 7.58 17.30
CA GLN A 39 -10.34 7.48 15.86
C GLN A 39 -10.84 8.65 15.00
N GLN A 40 -11.73 9.51 15.50
CA GLN A 40 -12.25 10.64 14.70
C GLN A 40 -11.40 11.92 14.76
N LEU A 41 -10.33 11.95 15.56
CA LEU A 41 -9.51 13.16 15.77
C LEU A 41 -8.20 13.18 14.95
N TYR A 42 -8.02 12.26 14.01
CA TYR A 42 -6.84 12.22 13.12
C TYR A 42 -7.19 12.23 11.64
N GLN A 43 -8.30 12.90 11.29
CA GLN A 43 -8.62 13.24 9.90
C GLN A 43 -9.01 14.71 9.79
N SER A 44 -8.14 15.60 10.24
CA SER A 44 -8.02 16.85 9.49
C SER A 44 -7.31 16.47 8.19
N LYS A 45 -8.08 15.97 7.20
CA LYS A 45 -7.58 15.72 5.84
C LYS A 45 -7.08 17.05 5.30
N LYS A 46 -5.80 17.32 5.49
CA LYS A 46 -5.11 18.41 4.81
C LYS A 46 -5.15 18.06 3.33
N THR A 47 -5.83 18.89 2.54
CA THR A 47 -6.02 18.63 1.12
C THR A 47 -4.73 19.01 0.39
N SER A 48 -4.47 18.37 -0.75
CA SER A 48 -3.29 18.64 -1.60
C SER A 48 -3.16 20.12 -2.02
N SER A 49 -4.23 20.91 -1.87
CA SER A 49 -4.25 22.37 -2.07
C SER A 49 -3.32 23.17 -1.16
N ASP A 50 -2.90 22.59 -0.03
CA ASP A 50 -2.19 23.33 1.02
C ASP A 50 -0.67 23.31 0.84
N PHE A 51 -0.18 22.54 -0.13
CA PHE A 51 1.25 22.38 -0.43
C PHE A 51 1.60 23.01 -1.76
N LYS A 52 2.82 23.53 -1.90
CA LYS A 52 3.28 24.06 -3.19
C LYS A 52 3.51 22.90 -4.14
N GLN A 53 3.24 23.12 -5.43
CA GLN A 53 3.46 22.11 -6.46
C GLN A 53 4.93 21.64 -6.50
N GLU A 54 5.87 22.55 -6.25
CA GLU A 54 7.31 22.24 -6.15
C GLU A 54 7.59 21.25 -5.02
N GLU A 55 7.02 21.47 -3.83
CA GLU A 55 7.18 20.59 -2.66
C GLU A 55 6.58 19.20 -2.93
N ILE A 56 5.43 19.15 -3.61
CA ILE A 56 4.81 17.88 -4.01
C ILE A 56 5.71 17.13 -4.99
N SER A 57 6.26 17.82 -6.00
CA SER A 57 7.15 17.22 -7.00
C SER A 57 8.43 16.66 -6.37
N GLU A 58 9.08 17.43 -5.49
CA GLU A 58 10.28 16.99 -4.78
C GLU A 58 9.99 15.78 -3.88
N MET A 59 8.84 15.79 -3.20
CA MET A 59 8.41 14.67 -2.37
C MET A 59 8.08 13.44 -3.20
N GLU A 60 7.53 13.62 -4.40
CA GLU A 60 7.22 12.54 -5.32
C GLU A 60 8.50 11.84 -5.78
N ASP A 61 9.49 12.61 -6.24
CA ASP A 61 10.80 12.08 -6.66
C ASP A 61 11.47 11.30 -5.53
N LEU A 62 11.36 11.81 -4.30
CA LEU A 62 11.86 11.16 -3.10
C LEU A 62 11.17 9.81 -2.84
N ILE A 63 9.84 9.76 -2.92
CA ILE A 63 9.06 8.53 -2.71
C ILE A 63 9.35 7.51 -3.81
N LEU A 64 9.45 7.94 -5.06
CA LEU A 64 9.80 7.07 -6.18
C LEU A 64 11.21 6.50 -6.00
N SER A 65 12.19 7.33 -5.61
CA SER A 65 13.55 6.88 -5.30
C SER A 65 13.56 5.82 -4.20
N LEU A 66 12.79 6.00 -3.12
CA LEU A 66 12.69 5.01 -2.04
C LEU A 66 12.00 3.72 -2.51
N SER A 67 10.99 3.82 -3.37
CA SER A 67 10.26 2.65 -3.88
C SER A 67 11.13 1.74 -4.78
N GLN A 68 12.21 2.28 -5.35
CA GLN A 68 13.14 1.58 -6.24
C GLN A 68 14.33 0.94 -5.50
N GLU A 69 14.38 1.06 -4.17
CA GLU A 69 15.41 0.41 -3.36
C GLU A 69 15.40 -1.13 -3.54
N PRO A 70 16.58 -1.77 -3.67
CA PRO A 70 16.68 -3.18 -4.01
C PRO A 70 16.22 -4.12 -2.89
N THR A 71 16.31 -3.68 -1.64
CA THR A 71 15.94 -4.47 -0.47
C THR A 71 14.98 -3.69 0.42
N ASP A 72 14.10 -4.42 1.12
CA ASP A 72 13.19 -3.80 2.06
C ASP A 72 13.97 -3.16 3.20
N GLU A 73 14.99 -3.82 3.73
CA GLU A 73 15.82 -3.31 4.84
C GLU A 73 16.48 -1.97 4.52
N SER A 74 17.06 -1.82 3.31
CA SER A 74 17.68 -0.55 2.89
C SER A 74 16.65 0.57 2.78
N ARG A 75 15.48 0.27 2.19
CA ARG A 75 14.35 1.21 2.08
C ARG A 75 13.87 1.67 3.45
N ARG A 76 13.64 0.73 4.38
CA ARG A 76 13.18 1.00 5.75
C ARG A 76 14.19 1.85 6.52
N GLY A 77 15.47 1.52 6.41
CA GLY A 77 16.56 2.29 7.02
C GLY A 77 16.65 3.73 6.50
N ARG A 78 16.57 3.92 5.17
CA ARG A 78 16.54 5.26 4.56
C ARG A 78 15.31 6.06 4.99
N LEU A 79 14.13 5.44 4.95
CA LEU A 79 12.87 6.06 5.38
C LEU A 79 12.98 6.52 6.84
N GLN A 80 13.43 5.63 7.74
CA GLN A 80 13.60 5.96 9.15
C GLN A 80 14.57 7.11 9.36
N THR A 81 15.75 7.06 8.71
CA THR A 81 16.77 8.09 8.83
C THR A 81 16.26 9.47 8.39
N MET A 82 15.51 9.50 7.29
CA MET A 82 14.89 10.72 6.77
C MET A 82 13.86 11.29 7.76
N PHE A 83 12.95 10.46 8.26
CA PHE A 83 11.98 10.91 9.26
C PHE A 83 12.66 11.37 10.54
N ASP A 84 13.64 10.64 11.07
CA ASP A 84 14.37 11.04 12.28
C ASP A 84 15.06 12.39 12.09
N LYS A 85 15.65 12.64 10.91
CA LYS A 85 16.27 13.93 10.56
C LYS A 85 15.26 15.07 10.50
N GLU A 86 14.12 14.86 9.85
CA GLU A 86 13.10 15.90 9.68
C GLU A 86 12.36 16.19 11.00
N LEU A 87 12.04 15.15 11.76
CA LEU A 87 11.36 15.27 13.05
C LEU A 87 12.25 15.89 14.14
N ALA A 88 13.58 15.78 14.03
CA ALA A 88 14.51 16.40 14.96
C ALA A 88 14.73 17.91 14.72
N LYS A 89 14.22 18.49 13.62
CA LYS A 89 14.43 19.92 13.32
C LYS A 89 13.62 20.78 14.31
N PRO A 90 14.26 21.68 15.08
CA PRO A 90 13.57 22.46 16.12
C PRO A 90 12.55 23.47 15.57
N ASN A 91 12.66 23.85 14.29
CA ASN A 91 11.77 24.78 13.59
C ASN A 91 11.09 24.15 12.36
N GLY A 92 11.47 22.93 11.98
CA GLY A 92 10.95 22.28 10.79
C GLY A 92 9.66 21.62 11.20
N ALA A 93 8.52 22.28 10.94
CA ALA A 93 7.18 21.81 11.31
C ALA A 93 7.06 20.29 11.02
N PRO A 94 7.25 19.42 12.04
CA PRO A 94 7.44 17.99 11.80
C PRO A 94 6.16 17.38 11.24
N GLN A 95 5.03 17.97 11.65
CA GLN A 95 3.71 17.69 11.11
C GLN A 95 3.60 18.05 9.62
N HIS A 96 4.18 19.18 9.17
CA HIS A 96 4.11 19.57 7.76
C HIS A 96 4.82 18.55 6.86
N PHE A 97 6.02 18.10 7.23
CA PHE A 97 6.73 17.05 6.49
C PHE A 97 5.93 15.73 6.47
N ALA A 98 5.41 15.30 7.62
CA ALA A 98 4.63 14.07 7.72
C ALA A 98 3.34 14.14 6.89
N ASP A 99 2.62 15.26 6.94
CA ASP A 99 1.40 15.49 6.16
C ASP A 99 1.70 15.51 4.65
N LEU A 100 2.76 16.20 4.22
CA LEU A 100 3.20 16.25 2.82
C LEU A 100 3.58 14.85 2.33
N PHE A 101 4.37 14.12 3.12
CA PHE A 101 4.80 12.76 2.79
C PHE A 101 3.59 11.81 2.65
N ASP A 102 2.64 11.82 3.59
CA ASP A 102 1.43 10.99 3.53
C ASP A 102 0.55 11.35 2.32
N CYS A 103 0.35 12.65 2.07
CA CYS A 103 -0.43 13.13 0.92
C CYS A 103 0.18 12.67 -0.41
N THR A 104 1.47 12.93 -0.61
CA THR A 104 2.15 12.56 -1.86
C THR A 104 2.25 11.05 -2.01
N LEU A 105 2.43 10.29 -0.93
CA LEU A 105 2.48 8.83 -0.98
C LEU A 105 1.15 8.23 -1.43
N VAL A 106 0.01 8.79 -1.00
CA VAL A 106 -1.31 8.38 -1.50
C VAL A 106 -1.44 8.68 -2.99
N MET A 107 -1.07 9.88 -3.44
CA MET A 107 -1.13 10.25 -4.87
C MET A 107 -0.28 9.33 -5.75
N VAL A 108 0.96 9.06 -5.33
CA VAL A 108 1.87 8.15 -6.04
C VAL A 108 1.33 6.72 -6.02
N GLY A 109 0.81 6.28 -4.87
CA GLY A 109 0.19 4.96 -4.72
C GLY A 109 -0.98 4.75 -5.69
N ASP A 110 -1.87 5.73 -5.80
CA ASP A 110 -3.01 5.68 -6.72
C ASP A 110 -2.55 5.65 -8.19
N ARG A 111 -1.52 6.43 -8.54
CA ARG A 111 -0.95 6.40 -9.90
C ARG A 111 -0.34 5.03 -10.23
N VAL A 112 0.57 4.52 -9.40
CA VAL A 112 1.26 3.25 -9.64
C VAL A 112 0.26 2.08 -9.66
N LYS A 113 -0.77 2.12 -8.81
CA LYS A 113 -1.85 1.14 -8.84
C LYS A 113 -2.61 1.16 -10.18
N THR A 114 -2.96 2.35 -10.67
CA THR A 114 -3.67 2.52 -11.94
C THR A 114 -2.81 2.01 -13.10
N GLU A 115 -1.53 2.33 -13.12
CA GLU A 115 -0.58 1.84 -14.13
C GLU A 115 -0.45 0.30 -14.10
N ALA A 116 -0.34 -0.30 -12.91
CA ALA A 116 -0.26 -1.75 -12.75
C ALA A 116 -1.55 -2.44 -13.22
N GLN A 117 -2.72 -1.83 -12.98
CA GLN A 117 -4.01 -2.33 -13.48
C GLN A 117 -4.09 -2.30 -15.00
N GLN A 118 -3.69 -1.18 -15.63
CA GLN A 118 -3.68 -1.06 -17.08
C GLN A 118 -2.74 -2.07 -17.76
N VAL A 119 -1.58 -2.37 -17.14
CA VAL A 119 -0.68 -3.40 -17.66
C VAL A 119 -1.28 -4.80 -17.51
N ALA A 120 -1.95 -5.08 -16.39
CA ALA A 120 -2.63 -6.35 -16.21
C ALA A 120 -3.76 -6.58 -17.24
N GLU A 121 -4.57 -5.56 -17.50
CA GLU A 121 -5.65 -5.59 -18.49
C GLU A 121 -5.11 -5.89 -19.89
N LYS A 122 -4.05 -5.19 -20.32
CA LYS A 122 -3.42 -5.43 -21.63
C LYS A 122 -2.87 -6.85 -21.77
N LEU A 123 -2.22 -7.37 -20.73
CA LEU A 123 -1.71 -8.74 -20.75
C LEU A 123 -2.83 -9.78 -20.83
N GLN A 124 -3.97 -9.50 -20.22
CA GLN A 124 -5.14 -10.36 -20.32
C GLN A 124 -5.72 -10.35 -21.74
N GLU A 125 -5.88 -9.17 -22.35
CA GLU A 125 -6.36 -9.04 -23.73
C GLU A 125 -5.44 -9.76 -24.73
N GLU A 126 -4.12 -9.63 -24.59
CA GLU A 126 -3.14 -10.33 -25.43
C GLU A 126 -3.19 -11.86 -25.25
N ALA A 127 -3.38 -12.34 -24.02
CA ALA A 127 -3.49 -13.76 -23.73
C ALA A 127 -4.81 -14.37 -24.24
N GLU A 128 -5.90 -13.61 -24.23
CA GLU A 128 -7.18 -14.03 -24.80
C GLU A 128 -7.14 -14.06 -26.34
N ALA A 129 -6.50 -13.06 -26.97
CA ALA A 129 -6.29 -13.04 -28.41
C ALA A 129 -5.44 -14.22 -28.91
N ALA A 130 -4.40 -14.60 -28.16
CA ALA A 130 -3.53 -15.73 -28.50
C ALA A 130 -4.22 -17.10 -28.42
N LYS A 131 -5.32 -17.23 -27.64
CA LYS A 131 -6.09 -18.48 -27.51
C LYS A 131 -7.06 -18.73 -28.67
N GLY A 132 -7.30 -17.75 -29.53
CA GLY A 132 -8.29 -17.83 -30.60
C GLY A 132 -7.87 -18.66 -31.82
N ASP A 133 -6.60 -19.08 -31.94
CA ASP A 133 -6.03 -19.60 -33.20
C ASP A 133 -5.17 -20.88 -33.04
N GLY A 134 -5.25 -21.55 -31.88
CA GLY A 134 -4.39 -22.69 -31.53
C GLY A 134 -5.13 -24.02 -31.39
N ASP A 135 -4.81 -24.94 -32.29
CA ASP A 135 -5.26 -26.35 -32.39
C ASP A 135 -4.90 -27.18 -31.13
N ASP A 136 -5.71 -28.21 -30.89
CA ASP A 136 -5.92 -28.96 -29.63
C ASP A 136 -4.77 -29.95 -29.29
N ASP A 137 -3.51 -29.49 -29.20
CA ASP A 137 -2.38 -30.34 -28.81
C ASP A 137 -2.16 -30.34 -27.28
N ASP A 138 -2.43 -31.50 -26.69
CA ASP A 138 -2.46 -31.86 -25.25
C ASP A 138 -1.06 -31.93 -24.61
N GLU A 139 -0.22 -30.91 -24.82
CA GLU A 139 1.07 -30.77 -24.11
C GLU A 139 0.87 -30.08 -22.75
N GLU A 140 1.35 -30.74 -21.70
CA GLU A 140 1.30 -30.34 -20.29
C GLU A 140 1.74 -28.88 -20.07
N ALA A 141 0.77 -27.96 -20.05
CA ALA A 141 1.00 -26.53 -20.09
C ALA A 141 1.69 -26.02 -18.81
N LYS A 142 2.97 -25.64 -18.95
CA LYS A 142 3.69 -24.86 -17.94
C LYS A 142 2.89 -23.58 -17.60
N PRO A 143 2.74 -23.20 -16.32
CA PRO A 143 2.04 -21.96 -15.97
C PRO A 143 2.67 -20.77 -16.69
N PRO A 144 1.87 -19.86 -17.28
CA PRO A 144 2.40 -18.69 -17.97
C PRO A 144 3.22 -17.86 -16.97
N GLU A 145 4.51 -17.70 -17.27
CA GLU A 145 5.38 -16.84 -16.47
C GLU A 145 4.95 -15.39 -16.68
N LEU A 146 4.55 -14.71 -15.60
CA LEU A 146 4.18 -13.30 -15.66
C LEU A 146 5.38 -12.47 -16.16
N PRO A 147 5.14 -11.46 -17.03
CA PRO A 147 6.19 -10.56 -17.50
C PRO A 147 6.96 -9.92 -16.35
N GLU A 148 8.28 -9.78 -16.52
CA GLU A 148 9.13 -9.15 -15.51
C GLU A 148 8.69 -7.71 -15.16
N SER A 149 8.14 -6.99 -16.14
CA SER A 149 7.57 -5.64 -15.94
C SER A 149 6.44 -5.64 -14.91
N PHE A 150 5.52 -6.61 -14.99
CA PHE A 150 4.42 -6.75 -14.05
C PHE A 150 4.90 -7.09 -12.65
N LYS A 151 5.88 -8.00 -12.53
CA LYS A 151 6.50 -8.35 -11.23
C LYS A 151 7.14 -7.12 -10.56
N LYS A 152 7.84 -6.28 -11.34
CA LYS A 152 8.45 -5.03 -10.84
C LYS A 152 7.40 -4.03 -10.35
N GLN A 153 6.32 -3.83 -11.11
CA GLN A 153 5.22 -2.95 -10.71
C GLN A 153 4.52 -3.45 -9.44
N GLN A 154 4.26 -4.76 -9.35
CA GLN A 154 3.68 -5.36 -8.15
C GLN A 154 4.58 -5.15 -6.92
N GLN A 155 5.89 -5.38 -7.07
CA GLN A 155 6.86 -5.12 -6.01
C GLN A 155 6.85 -3.64 -5.58
N GLN A 156 6.75 -2.72 -6.53
CA GLN A 156 6.70 -1.28 -6.24
C GLN A 156 5.44 -0.90 -5.45
N VAL A 157 4.27 -1.45 -5.79
CA VAL A 157 3.03 -1.25 -5.04
C VAL A 157 3.20 -1.72 -3.59
N TRP A 158 3.78 -2.90 -3.38
CA TRP A 158 4.03 -3.41 -2.03
C TRP A 158 5.01 -2.54 -1.24
N ALA A 159 6.07 -2.03 -1.89
CA ALA A 159 7.00 -1.09 -1.28
C ALA A 159 6.31 0.20 -0.82
N LEU A 160 5.39 0.76 -1.62
CA LEU A 160 4.62 1.95 -1.27
C LEU A 160 3.69 1.71 -0.06
N VAL A 161 3.01 0.55 -0.02
CA VAL A 161 2.16 0.16 1.12
C VAL A 161 2.98 0.01 2.40
N ASP A 162 4.14 -0.65 2.32
CA ASP A 162 5.06 -0.84 3.44
C ASP A 162 5.56 0.51 3.98
N MET A 163 5.95 1.44 3.09
CA MET A 163 6.36 2.79 3.46
C MET A 163 5.24 3.57 4.16
N MET A 164 3.99 3.42 3.72
CA MET A 164 2.83 4.07 4.34
C MET A 164 2.62 3.58 5.78
N ILE A 165 2.74 2.28 6.02
CA ILE A 165 2.58 1.69 7.36
C ILE A 165 3.70 2.17 8.28
N GLN A 166 4.93 2.20 7.77
CA GLN A 166 6.09 2.60 8.55
C GLN A 166 6.12 4.09 8.85
N SER A 167 5.83 4.96 7.88
CA SER A 167 5.79 6.42 8.12
C SER A 167 4.80 6.74 9.25
N LYS A 168 3.61 6.13 9.23
CA LYS A 168 2.61 6.25 10.30
C LYS A 168 3.13 5.77 11.64
N THR A 169 3.88 4.66 11.65
CA THR A 169 4.45 4.10 12.88
C THR A 169 5.54 5.00 13.46
N ILE A 170 6.43 5.53 12.61
CA ILE A 170 7.50 6.46 13.00
C ILE A 170 6.90 7.74 13.57
N VAL A 171 5.94 8.37 12.88
CA VAL A 171 5.27 9.59 13.35
C VAL A 171 4.53 9.36 14.68
N LYS A 172 3.84 8.22 14.82
CA LYS A 172 3.18 7.86 16.09
C LYS A 172 4.16 7.67 17.24
N LYS A 173 5.36 7.14 16.95
CA LYS A 173 6.40 6.91 17.95
C LYS A 173 6.98 8.25 18.40
N ALA A 174 7.27 9.14 17.45
CA ALA A 174 7.81 10.47 17.72
C ALA A 174 6.83 11.38 18.48
N THR A 175 5.52 11.31 18.17
CA THR A 175 4.49 12.12 18.85
C THR A 175 4.12 11.61 20.24
N GLY A 176 4.67 10.48 20.69
CA GLY A 176 4.35 9.90 22.01
C GLY A 176 2.94 9.30 22.11
N THR A 177 2.18 9.28 21.00
CA THR A 177 0.81 8.74 20.96
C THR A 177 0.79 7.21 21.17
N LEU A 178 1.92 6.54 20.97
CA LEU A 178 2.04 5.08 20.99
C LEU A 178 2.07 4.42 22.39
N GLY A 179 2.01 5.14 23.50
CA GLY A 179 2.12 4.46 24.82
C GLY A 179 1.90 5.23 26.11
N SER A 180 1.50 6.50 26.12
CA SER A 180 1.41 7.29 27.36
C SER A 180 0.23 6.94 28.31
N LYS A 181 -0.39 5.75 28.17
CA LYS A 181 -1.47 5.30 29.08
C LYS A 181 -1.12 4.10 29.97
N GLY A 182 0.10 3.58 29.92
CA GLY A 182 0.51 2.49 30.79
C GLY A 182 1.93 2.68 31.26
N THR A 183 2.11 3.29 32.43
CA THR A 183 3.28 3.03 33.27
C THR A 183 3.22 1.53 33.58
N PHE A 184 4.05 0.71 32.90
CA PHE A 184 4.31 -0.65 33.35
C PHE A 184 5.15 -0.51 34.63
N GLN A 185 4.48 -0.42 35.78
CA GLN A 185 5.10 -0.68 37.08
C GLN A 185 5.17 -2.19 37.31
#